data_AF-A0A966W237-F1
#
_entry.id   AF-A0A966W237-F1
#
_cell.length_a   1.000
_cell.length_b   1.000
_cell.length_c   1.000
_cell.angle_alpha   90.00
_cell.angle_beta   90.00
_cell.angle_gamma   90.00
#
_symmetry.space_group_name_H-M   'P 1'
#
loop_
_entity.id
_entity.type
_entity.pdbx_description
1 polymer ?
#
loop_
_entity_poly.entity_id
_entity_poly.type
_entity_poly.pdbx_seq_one_letter_code
_entity_poly.pdbx_strand_id
1 'polypeptide(L)'
;MKPEAIEAKVYQWFQRHYPDGPQWTSSSFDCFRDAPLELRMLVTMDKVESEIANGGLPQLLWNVFFHWRHVLADCETGYEIIGAMPQCDAVREFRARFEQYEPTCRSYINRCVSEQKFDYFNQWCDYGFTVMKAESERLFYSDSGVGELRLAWMAKHEKRLTQILVA
;
A
#
# COMPACT_ATOMS: atom_id res chain seq x y z
N MET A 1 -0.64 -2.45 25.78
CA MET A 1 0.43 -1.67 25.12
C MET A 1 -0.24 -0.52 24.37
N LYS A 2 0.40 0.64 24.25
CA LYS A 2 -0.16 1.69 23.39
C LYS A 2 -0.19 1.19 21.92
N PRO A 3 -1.25 1.40 21.14
CA PRO A 3 -1.35 0.89 19.76
C PRO A 3 -0.17 1.30 18.86
N GLU A 4 0.36 2.50 19.04
CA GLU A 4 1.53 3.02 18.32
C GLU A 4 2.79 2.19 18.63
N ALA A 5 2.91 1.67 19.86
CA ALA A 5 4.01 0.77 20.21
C ALA A 5 3.82 -0.64 19.63
N ILE A 6 2.58 -1.08 19.37
CA ILE A 6 2.32 -2.32 18.62
C ILE A 6 2.75 -2.14 17.17
N GLU A 7 2.32 -1.05 16.53
CA GLU A 7 2.70 -0.71 15.16
C GLU A 7 4.22 -0.63 14.98
N ALA A 8 4.93 0.05 15.89
CA ALA A 8 6.39 0.07 15.89
C ALA A 8 7.02 -1.32 15.97
N LYS A 9 6.43 -2.24 16.74
CA LYS A 9 6.89 -3.64 16.81
C LYS A 9 6.61 -4.42 15.53
N VAL A 10 5.52 -4.14 14.83
CA VAL A 10 5.23 -4.73 13.51
C VAL A 10 6.33 -4.33 12.52
N TYR A 11 6.67 -3.05 12.44
CA TYR A 11 7.77 -2.59 11.59
C TYR A 11 9.12 -3.21 11.97
N GLN A 12 9.41 -3.33 13.27
CA GLN A 12 10.62 -4.04 13.73
C GLN A 12 10.61 -5.52 13.37
N TRP A 13 9.45 -6.19 13.41
CA TRP A 13 9.33 -7.59 12.98
C TRP A 13 9.64 -7.72 11.50
N PHE A 14 9.11 -6.84 10.64
CA PHE A 14 9.44 -6.81 9.21
C PHE A 14 10.91 -6.53 8.96
N GLN A 15 11.53 -5.58 9.66
CA GLN A 15 12.97 -5.30 9.54
C GLN A 15 13.85 -6.50 9.88
N ARG A 16 13.43 -7.36 10.81
CA ARG A 16 14.18 -8.58 11.17
C ARG A 16 14.01 -9.70 10.15
N HIS A 17 12.80 -9.87 9.61
CA HIS A 17 12.48 -10.97 8.68
C HIS A 17 12.79 -10.63 7.22
N TYR A 18 12.80 -9.33 6.90
CA TYR A 18 13.04 -8.78 5.57
C TYR A 18 14.07 -7.65 5.70
N PRO A 19 15.36 -7.97 5.95
CA PRO A 19 16.40 -6.98 6.28
C PRO A 19 16.68 -5.98 5.15
N ASP A 20 16.45 -6.39 3.90
CA ASP A 20 16.58 -5.51 2.72
C ASP A 20 15.37 -4.58 2.55
N GLY A 21 14.39 -4.66 3.47
CA GLY A 21 13.14 -3.91 3.41
C GLY A 21 12.21 -4.33 2.28
N PRO A 22 11.05 -3.66 2.13
CA PRO A 22 10.15 -3.92 1.03
C PRO A 22 10.76 -3.49 -0.30
N GLN A 23 10.82 -4.42 -1.25
CA GLN A 23 11.33 -4.18 -2.60
C GLN A 23 10.15 -3.94 -3.57
N TRP A 24 9.30 -2.95 -3.27
CA TRP A 24 8.02 -2.70 -3.97
C TRP A 24 8.13 -2.57 -5.50
N THR A 25 9.27 -2.06 -5.98
CA THR A 25 9.55 -1.84 -7.41
C THR A 25 10.23 -3.04 -8.07
N SER A 26 10.57 -4.11 -7.33
CA SER A 26 11.19 -5.31 -7.87
C SER A 26 10.14 -6.35 -8.20
N SER A 27 10.18 -6.91 -9.42
CA SER A 27 9.34 -8.05 -9.80
C SER A 27 9.58 -9.34 -8.97
N SER A 28 10.71 -9.45 -8.27
CA SER A 28 11.06 -10.61 -7.45
C SER A 28 10.59 -10.50 -6.00
N PHE A 29 10.04 -9.36 -5.60
CA PHE A 29 9.53 -9.17 -4.24
C PHE A 29 8.26 -9.99 -4.06
N ASP A 30 8.17 -10.76 -2.98
CA ASP A 30 7.01 -11.62 -2.75
C ASP A 30 5.80 -10.83 -2.23
N CYS A 31 5.97 -9.59 -1.75
CA CYS A 31 4.96 -8.85 -1.00
C CYS A 31 4.58 -9.49 0.33
N PHE A 32 5.61 -9.95 1.05
CA PHE A 32 5.46 -10.47 2.41
C PHE A 32 4.46 -11.62 2.51
N ARG A 33 4.41 -12.49 1.50
CA ARG A 33 3.33 -13.50 1.40
C ARG A 33 3.42 -14.54 2.50
N ASP A 34 4.60 -14.72 3.08
CA ASP A 34 4.86 -15.60 4.21
C ASP A 34 4.53 -14.96 5.57
N ALA A 35 4.34 -13.63 5.63
CA ALA A 35 3.93 -12.95 6.85
C ALA A 35 2.40 -13.12 7.10
N PRO A 36 1.94 -13.22 8.36
CA PRO A 36 0.51 -13.23 8.66
C PRO A 36 -0.22 -12.00 8.11
N LEU A 37 -1.48 -12.17 7.68
CA LEU A 37 -2.30 -11.11 7.09
C LEU A 37 -2.40 -9.90 8.03
N GLU A 38 -2.56 -10.16 9.34
CA GLU A 38 -2.67 -9.14 10.37
C GLU A 38 -1.46 -8.20 10.41
N LEU A 39 -0.27 -8.68 10.01
CA LEU A 39 0.94 -7.86 9.92
C LEU A 39 1.05 -7.18 8.55
N ARG A 40 0.87 -7.93 7.45
CA ARG A 40 1.07 -7.38 6.11
C ARG A 40 0.09 -6.25 5.81
N MET A 41 -1.15 -6.37 6.26
CA MET A 41 -2.19 -5.39 5.96
C MET A 41 -1.81 -4.01 6.50
N LEU A 42 -1.10 -3.94 7.63
CA LEU A 42 -0.64 -2.69 8.22
C LEU A 42 0.38 -2.00 7.32
N VAL A 43 1.33 -2.77 6.78
CA VAL A 43 2.38 -2.24 5.90
C VAL A 43 1.84 -1.91 4.50
N THR A 44 0.91 -2.69 3.97
CA THR A 44 0.28 -2.38 2.67
C THR A 44 -0.66 -1.18 2.77
N MET A 45 -1.43 -1.03 3.85
CA MET A 45 -2.25 0.16 4.09
C MET A 45 -1.38 1.42 4.22
N ASP A 46 -0.30 1.37 5.01
CA ASP A 46 0.66 2.47 5.13
C ASP A 46 1.27 2.84 3.77
N LYS A 47 1.63 1.83 2.95
CA LYS A 47 2.12 2.05 1.59
C LYS A 47 1.07 2.74 0.72
N VAL A 48 -0.18 2.28 0.71
CA VAL A 48 -1.24 2.90 -0.10
C VAL A 48 -1.49 4.34 0.33
N GLU A 49 -1.62 4.59 1.64
CA GLU A 49 -1.91 5.92 2.19
C GLU A 49 -0.77 6.91 1.92
N SER A 50 0.48 6.49 2.14
CA SER A 50 1.64 7.35 1.89
C SER A 50 1.82 7.67 0.41
N GLU A 51 1.63 6.72 -0.49
CA GLU A 51 1.74 6.97 -1.93
C GLU A 51 0.63 7.88 -2.45
N ILE A 52 -0.61 7.68 -1.98
CA ILE A 52 -1.73 8.56 -2.34
C ILE A 52 -1.48 9.98 -1.84
N ALA A 53 -1.03 10.15 -0.58
CA ALA A 53 -0.73 11.45 -0.02
C ALA A 53 0.42 12.17 -0.76
N ASN A 54 1.40 11.44 -1.28
CA ASN A 54 2.58 12.01 -1.94
C ASN A 54 2.37 12.33 -3.43
N GLY A 55 1.67 11.45 -4.16
CA GLY A 55 1.56 11.57 -5.62
C GLY A 55 0.35 10.85 -6.22
N GLY A 56 -0.67 10.57 -5.40
CA GLY A 56 -1.93 9.99 -5.83
C GLY A 56 -1.80 8.59 -6.46
N LEU A 57 -2.86 8.21 -7.18
CA LEU A 57 -2.93 6.91 -7.85
C LEU A 57 -1.82 6.62 -8.88
N PRO A 58 -1.33 7.60 -9.67
CA PRO A 58 -0.23 7.35 -10.60
C PRO A 58 1.04 6.92 -9.89
N GLN A 59 1.39 7.60 -8.80
CA GLN A 59 2.59 7.28 -8.02
C GLN A 59 2.46 5.92 -7.34
N LEU A 60 1.29 5.63 -6.76
CA LEU A 60 1.01 4.31 -6.19
C LEU A 60 1.18 3.20 -7.24
N LEU A 61 0.52 3.31 -8.40
CA LEU A 61 0.62 2.28 -9.45
C LEU A 61 2.06 2.07 -9.91
N TRP A 62 2.84 3.15 -10.06
CA TRP A 62 4.25 3.04 -10.41
C TRP A 62 5.05 2.28 -9.34
N ASN A 63 4.92 2.70 -8.09
CA ASN A 63 5.76 2.22 -7.00
C ASN A 63 5.45 0.79 -6.57
N VAL A 64 4.22 0.30 -6.79
CA VAL A 64 3.84 -1.09 -6.52
C VAL A 64 3.52 -1.88 -7.80
N PHE A 65 4.00 -1.42 -8.97
CA PHE A 65 3.55 -1.92 -10.28
C PHE A 65 3.52 -3.44 -10.43
N PHE A 66 4.57 -4.13 -9.97
CA PHE A 66 4.66 -5.58 -10.11
C PHE A 66 3.69 -6.34 -9.20
N HIS A 67 3.18 -5.68 -8.16
CA HIS A 67 2.46 -6.31 -7.05
C HIS A 67 1.16 -5.62 -6.69
N TRP A 68 0.72 -4.67 -7.50
CA TRP A 68 -0.40 -3.80 -7.17
C TRP A 68 -1.66 -4.60 -6.83
N ARG A 69 -1.87 -5.75 -7.48
CA ARG A 69 -3.00 -6.66 -7.21
C ARG A 69 -2.96 -7.21 -5.79
N HIS A 70 -1.79 -7.59 -5.31
CA HIS A 70 -1.61 -8.11 -3.95
C HIS A 70 -1.74 -6.99 -2.92
N VAL A 71 -1.09 -5.85 -3.16
CA VAL A 71 -1.19 -4.67 -2.31
C VAL A 71 -2.65 -4.24 -2.13
N LEU A 72 -3.40 -4.08 -3.23
CA LEU A 72 -4.80 -3.70 -3.15
C LEU A 72 -5.68 -4.78 -2.52
N ALA A 73 -5.41 -6.07 -2.73
CA ALA A 73 -6.17 -7.14 -2.09
C ALA A 73 -5.98 -7.17 -0.56
N ASP A 74 -4.74 -6.97 -0.09
CA ASP A 74 -4.42 -6.90 1.33
C ASP A 74 -5.01 -5.63 1.97
N CYS A 75 -4.98 -4.50 1.26
CA CYS A 75 -5.63 -3.26 1.70
C CYS A 75 -7.15 -3.38 1.74
N GLU A 76 -7.80 -3.94 0.72
CA GLU A 76 -9.25 -4.14 0.70
C GLU A 76 -9.71 -4.95 1.91
N THR A 77 -9.02 -6.06 2.17
CA THR A 77 -9.28 -6.94 3.33
C THR A 77 -8.96 -6.23 4.65
N GLY A 78 -7.83 -5.50 4.72
CA GLY A 78 -7.40 -4.77 5.90
C GLY A 78 -8.38 -3.68 6.29
N TYR A 79 -8.83 -2.88 5.33
CA TYR A 79 -9.84 -1.83 5.55
C TYR A 79 -11.17 -2.41 6.01
N GLU A 80 -11.60 -3.54 5.44
CA GLU A 80 -12.80 -4.26 5.91
C GLU A 80 -12.63 -4.73 7.37
N ILE A 81 -11.48 -5.34 7.72
CA ILE A 81 -11.19 -5.84 9.06
C ILE A 81 -11.22 -4.73 10.12
N ILE A 82 -10.72 -3.53 9.80
CA ILE A 82 -10.71 -2.40 10.74
C ILE A 82 -12.01 -1.58 10.74
N GLY A 83 -12.96 -1.92 9.87
CA GLY A 83 -14.24 -1.21 9.72
C GLY A 83 -14.18 0.08 8.88
N ALA A 84 -13.10 0.28 8.12
CA ALA A 84 -12.90 1.40 7.20
C ALA A 84 -13.56 1.15 5.83
N MET A 85 -14.88 0.95 5.83
CA MET A 85 -15.64 0.60 4.62
C MET A 85 -15.48 1.59 3.45
N PRO A 86 -15.44 2.92 3.66
CA PRO A 86 -15.21 3.86 2.56
C PRO A 86 -13.88 3.64 1.83
N GLN A 87 -12.80 3.33 2.57
CA GLN A 87 -11.49 3.01 2.00
C GLN A 87 -11.51 1.66 1.28
N CYS A 88 -12.22 0.67 1.83
CA CYS A 88 -12.44 -0.62 1.17
C CYS A 88 -13.09 -0.44 -0.22
N ASP A 89 -14.17 0.36 -0.30
CA ASP A 89 -14.84 0.66 -1.57
C ASP A 89 -13.96 1.47 -2.53
N ALA A 90 -13.18 2.42 -2.00
CA ALA A 90 -12.22 3.18 -2.80
C ALA A 90 -11.11 2.28 -3.39
N VAL A 91 -10.61 1.30 -2.64
CA VAL A 91 -9.62 0.33 -3.16
C VAL A 91 -10.17 -0.48 -4.34
N ARG A 92 -11.47 -0.80 -4.34
CA ARG A 92 -12.13 -1.46 -5.49
C ARG A 92 -12.17 -0.55 -6.71
N GLU A 93 -12.44 0.74 -6.52
CA GLU A 93 -12.32 1.74 -7.59
C GLU A 93 -10.89 1.81 -8.13
N PHE A 94 -9.88 1.83 -7.24
CA PHE A 94 -8.47 1.90 -7.64
C PHE A 94 -8.05 0.69 -8.44
N ARG A 95 -8.52 -0.51 -8.08
CA ARG A 95 -8.29 -1.75 -8.83
C ARG A 95 -8.75 -1.60 -10.29
N ALA A 96 -9.98 -1.14 -10.53
CA ALA A 96 -10.49 -0.94 -11.88
C ALA A 96 -9.65 0.06 -12.69
N ARG A 97 -9.20 1.15 -12.06
CA ARG A 97 -8.30 2.13 -12.70
C ARG A 97 -6.94 1.53 -13.00
N PHE A 98 -6.38 0.75 -12.08
CA PHE A 98 -5.08 0.12 -12.26
C PHE A 98 -5.13 -0.89 -13.40
N GLU A 99 -6.19 -1.69 -13.51
CA GLU A 99 -6.40 -2.59 -14.65
C GLU A 99 -6.46 -1.84 -15.99
N GLN A 100 -7.17 -0.71 -16.02
CA GLN A 100 -7.29 0.11 -17.22
C GLN A 100 -5.94 0.70 -17.66
N TYR A 101 -5.13 1.19 -16.72
CA TYR A 101 -3.90 1.94 -17.03
C TYR A 101 -2.60 1.15 -16.86
N GLU A 102 -2.65 -0.09 -16.39
CA GLU A 102 -1.48 -0.97 -16.23
C GLU A 102 -0.65 -1.08 -17.52
N PRO A 103 -1.21 -1.30 -18.72
CA PRO A 103 -0.41 -1.41 -19.95
C PRO A 103 0.38 -0.14 -20.26
N THR A 104 -0.22 1.03 -20.01
CA THR A 104 0.43 2.32 -20.22
C THR A 104 1.55 2.53 -19.21
N CYS A 105 1.29 2.31 -17.92
CA CYS A 105 2.31 2.40 -16.88
C CYS A 105 3.49 1.46 -17.16
N ARG A 106 3.21 0.22 -17.59
CA ARG A 106 4.22 -0.76 -18.01
C ARG A 106 5.15 -0.22 -19.10
N SER A 107 4.59 0.47 -20.09
CA SER A 107 5.35 1.06 -21.19
C SER A 107 6.35 2.09 -20.67
N TYR A 108 5.93 2.98 -19.75
CA TYR A 108 6.83 3.95 -19.12
C TYR A 108 7.91 3.27 -18.26
N ILE A 109 7.56 2.25 -17.48
CA ILE A 109 8.55 1.48 -16.68
C ILE A 109 9.58 0.82 -17.60
N ASN A 110 9.15 0.17 -18.68
CA ASN A 110 10.05 -0.48 -19.64
C ASN A 110 11.02 0.53 -20.29
N ARG A 111 10.54 1.73 -20.63
CA ARG A 111 11.39 2.81 -21.16
C ARG A 111 12.34 3.36 -20.11
N CYS A 112 11.88 3.54 -18.88
CA CYS A 112 12.72 3.92 -17.74
C CYS A 112 13.90 2.97 -17.56
N VAL A 113 13.64 1.66 -17.57
CA VAL A 113 14.67 0.62 -17.40
C VAL A 113 15.60 0.54 -18.61
N SER A 114 15.06 0.48 -19.82
CA SER A 114 15.87 0.31 -21.04
C SER A 114 16.73 1.52 -21.38
N GLU A 115 16.22 2.73 -21.13
CA GLU A 115 16.94 3.97 -21.42
C GLU A 115 17.67 4.56 -20.20
N GLN A 116 17.48 3.97 -19.02
CA GLN A 116 18.04 4.43 -17.73
C GLN A 116 17.71 5.91 -17.43
N LYS A 117 16.47 6.32 -17.71
CA LYS A 117 16.00 7.70 -17.52
C LYS A 117 14.86 7.76 -16.53
N PHE A 118 15.12 8.36 -15.37
CA PHE A 118 14.11 8.58 -14.34
C PHE A 118 12.99 9.53 -14.81
N ASP A 119 13.22 10.36 -15.84
CA ASP A 119 12.23 11.28 -16.39
C ASP A 119 10.92 10.59 -16.84
N TYR A 120 10.97 9.30 -17.18
CA TYR A 120 9.76 8.53 -17.50
C TYR A 120 8.81 8.36 -16.31
N PHE A 121 9.31 8.42 -15.07
CA PHE A 121 8.45 8.49 -13.89
C PHE A 121 7.66 9.80 -13.87
N ASN A 122 8.32 10.94 -14.09
CA ASN A 122 7.66 12.24 -14.11
C ASN A 122 6.62 12.31 -15.24
N GLN A 123 6.99 11.87 -16.45
CA GLN A 123 6.06 11.82 -17.59
C GLN A 123 4.86 10.92 -17.32
N TRP A 124 5.06 9.79 -16.65
CA TRP A 124 3.97 8.92 -16.23
C TRP A 124 3.06 9.62 -15.21
N CYS A 125 3.64 10.22 -14.17
CA CYS A 125 2.86 10.92 -13.15
C CYS A 125 2.05 12.07 -13.75
N ASP A 126 2.64 12.90 -14.61
CA ASP A 126 1.94 14.00 -15.30
C ASP A 126 0.74 13.51 -16.12
N TYR A 127 0.93 12.43 -16.89
CA TYR A 127 -0.14 11.80 -17.64
C TYR A 127 -1.22 11.23 -16.70
N GLY A 128 -0.78 10.45 -15.70
CA GLY A 128 -1.62 9.76 -14.73
C GLY A 128 -2.47 10.73 -13.90
N PHE A 129 -1.94 11.87 -13.48
CA PHE A 129 -2.69 12.87 -12.70
C PHE A 129 -3.93 13.38 -13.44
N THR A 130 -3.87 13.37 -14.77
CA THR A 130 -5.00 13.77 -15.61
C THR A 130 -6.02 12.64 -15.77
N VAL A 131 -5.57 11.41 -16.00
CA VAL A 131 -6.44 10.31 -16.45
C VAL A 131 -6.89 9.35 -15.34
N MET A 132 -6.14 9.30 -14.23
CA MET A 132 -6.39 8.39 -13.11
C MET A 132 -7.11 9.04 -11.94
N LYS A 133 -7.39 10.34 -11.97
CA LYS A 133 -7.98 11.10 -10.86
C LYS A 133 -9.20 10.41 -10.25
N ALA A 134 -9.16 10.18 -8.93
CA ALA A 134 -10.28 9.65 -8.16
C ALA A 134 -10.58 10.56 -6.96
N GLU A 135 -11.84 10.99 -6.80
CA GLU A 135 -12.25 11.81 -5.64
C GLU A 135 -12.09 11.07 -4.31
N SER A 136 -12.09 9.73 -4.37
CA SER A 136 -11.90 8.83 -3.24
C SER A 136 -10.47 8.83 -2.68
N GLU A 137 -9.48 9.41 -3.37
CA GLU A 137 -8.11 9.59 -2.85
C GLU A 137 -8.06 10.34 -1.52
N ARG A 138 -8.98 11.30 -1.30
CA ARG A 138 -9.06 12.05 -0.04
C ARG A 138 -9.36 11.19 1.19
N LEU A 139 -9.88 9.97 0.99
CA LEU A 139 -10.19 9.03 2.07
C LEU A 139 -8.93 8.40 2.68
N PHE A 140 -7.76 8.64 2.08
CA PHE A 140 -6.47 8.08 2.51
C PHE A 140 -5.55 9.14 3.12
N TYR A 141 -6.01 10.39 3.22
CA TYR A 141 -5.27 11.45 3.89
C TYR A 141 -5.33 11.29 5.42
N SER A 142 -4.36 11.89 6.11
CA SER A 142 -4.16 11.72 7.55
C SER A 142 -5.35 12.19 8.40
N ASP A 143 -6.22 13.03 7.86
CA ASP A 143 -7.41 13.57 8.52
C ASP A 143 -8.70 12.78 8.23
N SER A 144 -8.61 11.67 7.49
CA SER A 144 -9.74 10.83 7.08
C SER A 144 -10.38 10.00 8.20
N GLY A 145 -9.72 9.89 9.37
CA GLY A 145 -10.16 9.03 10.47
C GLY A 145 -9.68 7.57 10.38
N VAL A 146 -8.97 7.19 9.30
CA VAL A 146 -8.54 5.80 9.08
C VAL A 146 -7.45 5.36 10.08
N GLY A 147 -6.60 6.30 10.49
CA GLY A 147 -5.56 6.05 11.50
C GLY A 147 -6.17 5.66 12.85
N GLU A 148 -7.21 6.35 13.29
CA GLU A 148 -7.93 6.08 14.53
C GLU A 148 -8.59 4.69 14.50
N LEU A 149 -9.19 4.30 13.37
CA LEU A 149 -9.76 2.96 13.20
C LEU A 149 -8.68 1.88 13.30
N ARG A 150 -7.52 2.09 12.65
CA ARG A 150 -6.39 1.16 12.74
C ARG A 150 -5.88 1.02 14.17
N LEU A 151 -5.67 2.13 14.88
CA LEU A 151 -5.20 2.14 16.27
C LEU A 151 -6.22 1.45 17.20
N ALA A 152 -7.52 1.70 17.02
CA ALA A 152 -8.57 1.04 17.79
C ALA A 152 -8.61 -0.47 17.53
N TRP A 153 -8.45 -0.89 16.27
CA TRP A 153 -8.36 -2.30 15.92
C TRP A 153 -7.14 -2.97 16.55
N MET A 154 -5.96 -2.34 16.49
CA MET A 154 -4.74 -2.87 17.12
C MET A 154 -4.89 -3.00 18.64
N ALA A 155 -5.51 -2.02 19.31
CA ALA A 155 -5.79 -2.09 20.74
C ALA A 155 -6.67 -3.31 21.09
N LYS A 156 -7.74 -3.53 20.31
CA LYS A 156 -8.66 -4.65 20.50
C LYS A 156 -7.99 -6.02 20.27
N HIS A 157 -6.98 -6.08 19.42
CA HIS A 157 -6.32 -7.34 19.02
C HIS A 157 -4.88 -7.47 19.57
N GLU A 158 -4.50 -6.67 20.57
CA GLU A 158 -3.13 -6.62 21.12
C GLU A 158 -2.57 -8.01 21.44
N LYS A 159 -3.36 -8.86 22.10
CA LYS A 159 -2.92 -10.19 22.51
C LYS A 159 -2.54 -11.05 21.31
N ARG A 160 -3.38 -11.05 20.26
CA ARG A 160 -3.17 -11.82 19.03
C ARG A 160 -1.94 -11.30 18.28
N LEU A 161 -1.85 -9.98 18.12
CA LEU A 161 -0.70 -9.34 17.45
C LEU A 161 0.60 -9.64 18.19
N THR A 162 0.60 -9.56 19.53
CA THR A 162 1.76 -9.88 20.34
C THR A 162 2.19 -11.34 20.20
N GLN A 163 1.25 -12.28 20.10
CA GLN A 163 1.55 -13.70 19.85
C GLN A 163 2.20 -13.93 18.48
N ILE A 164 1.73 -13.21 17.46
CA ILE A 164 2.32 -13.28 16.12
C ILE A 164 3.75 -12.72 16.14
N LEU A 165 3.98 -11.60 16.83
CA LEU A 165 5.27 -10.90 16.85
C LEU A 165 6.39 -11.66 17.59
N VAL A 166 6.06 -12.70 18.35
CA VAL A 166 7.02 -13.55 19.08
C VAL A 166 7.15 -14.97 18.52
N ALA A 167 6.31 -15.33 17.55
CA ALA A 167 6.38 -16.60 16.82
C ALA A 167 7.46 -16.51 15.75
#